data_AF-A0A1V6BTG2-F1
#
_entry.id   AF-A0A1V6BTG2-F1
#
_cell.length_a   1.000
_cell.length_b   1.000
_cell.length_c   1.000
_cell.angle_alpha   90.00
_cell.angle_beta   90.00
_cell.angle_gamma   90.00
#
_symmetry.space_group_name_H-M   'P 1'
#
loop_
_entity.id
_entity.type
_entity.pdbx_description
1 polymer ?
#
loop_
_entity_poly.entity_id
_entity_poly.type
_entity_poly.pdbx_seq_one_letter_code
_entity_poly.pdbx_strand_id
1 'polypeptide(L)'
;MGYLNLNSGTIQNFSVSQVAESSDLIVVHVTIDTDLGTTKYRICEDTRATIKDIINDFNNGLNTAKSSDADFYINEYQERDYIFVTFPNGETKQYTAKRI
;
A
#
# COMPACT_ATOMS: atom_id res chain seq x y z
N MET A 1 5.96 -1.09 -20.40
CA MET A 1 5.79 -0.74 -18.98
C MET A 1 4.46 -0.01 -18.85
N GLY A 2 3.44 -0.64 -18.27
CA GLY A 2 2.14 -0.01 -18.06
C GLY A 2 2.17 0.77 -16.74
N TYR A 3 1.97 2.09 -16.80
CA TYR A 3 1.77 2.90 -15.61
C TYR A 3 0.29 2.81 -15.22
N LEU A 4 -0.05 2.07 -14.17
CA LEU A 4 -1.36 2.21 -13.56
C LEU A 4 -1.30 3.36 -12.57
N ASN A 5 -1.87 4.50 -12.96
CA ASN A 5 -1.94 5.66 -12.10
C ASN A 5 -3.16 5.53 -11.17
N LEU A 6 -2.95 4.94 -9.98
CA LEU A 6 -3.98 4.87 -8.94
C LEU A 6 -4.35 6.24 -8.36
N ASN A 7 -3.60 7.29 -8.72
CA ASN A 7 -3.74 8.66 -8.23
C ASN A 7 -4.87 9.46 -8.90
N SER A 8 -5.77 8.81 -9.64
CA SER A 8 -6.89 9.52 -10.27
C SER A 8 -8.19 9.41 -9.47
N GLY A 9 -8.23 8.60 -8.41
CA GLY A 9 -9.44 8.36 -7.63
C GLY A 9 -9.35 8.85 -6.19
N THR A 10 -10.47 9.34 -5.67
CA THR A 10 -10.62 9.69 -4.26
C THR A 10 -10.77 8.43 -3.42
N ILE A 11 -9.93 8.27 -2.39
CA ILE A 11 -10.03 7.14 -1.45
C ILE A 11 -11.34 7.24 -0.66
N GLN A 12 -12.23 6.27 -0.85
CA GLN A 12 -13.49 6.17 -0.12
C GLN A 12 -13.33 5.32 1.14
N ASN A 13 -12.64 4.19 1.01
CA ASN A 13 -12.41 3.27 2.11
C ASN A 13 -11.06 2.56 1.96
N PHE A 14 -10.55 2.03 3.07
CA PHE A 14 -9.38 1.17 3.03
C PHE A 14 -9.37 0.22 4.22
N SER A 15 -8.60 -0.87 4.09
CA SER A 15 -8.33 -1.82 5.15
C SER A 15 -6.86 -2.22 5.11
N VAL A 16 -6.22 -2.24 6.28
CA VAL A 16 -4.83 -2.66 6.46
C VAL A 16 -4.82 -3.66 7.60
N SER A 17 -4.50 -4.92 7.31
CA SER A 17 -4.54 -5.99 8.29
C SER A 17 -3.36 -6.95 8.15
N GLN A 18 -2.87 -7.43 9.29
CA GLN A 18 -1.92 -8.54 9.32
C GLN A 18 -2.68 -9.85 9.06
N VAL A 19 -2.17 -10.67 8.15
CA VAL A 19 -2.76 -11.95 7.75
C VAL A 19 -1.69 -13.02 7.77
N ALA A 20 -1.99 -14.17 8.39
CA ALA A 20 -1.18 -15.37 8.27
C ALA A 20 -1.65 -16.16 7.05
N GLU A 21 -0.90 -16.11 5.94
CA GLU A 21 -1.22 -16.88 4.73
C GLU A 21 -0.81 -18.35 4.86
N SER A 22 0.17 -18.65 5.70
CA SER A 22 0.58 -20.00 6.06
C SER A 22 1.18 -20.04 7.46
N SER A 23 1.55 -21.22 7.95
CA SER A 23 2.19 -21.43 9.26
C SER A 23 3.44 -20.58 9.48
N ASP A 24 4.17 -20.27 8.39
CA ASP A 24 5.46 -19.60 8.42
C ASP A 24 5.46 -18.26 7.66
N LEU A 25 4.30 -17.82 7.15
CA LEU A 25 4.19 -16.60 6.34
C LEU A 25 3.12 -15.67 6.90
N ILE A 26 3.59 -14.57 7.49
CA ILE A 26 2.79 -13.44 7.93
C ILE A 26 3.03 -12.28 6.95
N VAL A 27 1.94 -11.69 6.47
CA VAL A 27 1.95 -10.57 5.51
C VAL A 27 0.96 -9.50 5.95
N VAL A 28 1.07 -8.32 5.35
CA VAL A 28 0.06 -7.27 5.45
C VAL A 28 -0.81 -7.30 4.20
N HIS A 29 -2.11 -7.45 4.37
CA HIS A 29 -3.09 -7.23 3.31
C HIS A 29 -3.55 -5.77 3.38
N VAL A 30 -3.41 -5.06 2.26
CA VAL A 30 -3.87 -3.69 2.07
C VAL A 30 -4.95 -3.70 1.01
N THR A 31 -6.14 -3.22 1.33
CA THR A 31 -7.23 -2.97 0.38
C THR A 31 -7.50 -1.48 0.34
N ILE A 32 -7.55 -0.90 -0.85
CA ILE A 32 -7.85 0.51 -1.08
C ILE A 32 -9.02 0.57 -2.05
N ASP A 33 -10.12 1.16 -1.60
CA ASP A 33 -11.32 1.40 -2.40
C ASP A 33 -11.36 2.88 -2.77
N THR A 34 -11.30 3.16 -4.08
CA THR A 34 -11.50 4.48 -4.65
C THR A 34 -12.81 4.53 -5.44
N ASP A 35 -13.24 5.72 -5.82
CA ASP A 35 -14.34 5.93 -6.76
C ASP A 35 -14.10 5.30 -8.14
N LEU A 36 -12.85 5.04 -8.52
CA LEU A 36 -12.47 4.40 -9.77
C LEU A 36 -12.34 2.87 -9.67
N GLY A 37 -12.29 2.32 -8.45
CA GLY A 37 -12.25 0.89 -8.21
C GLY A 37 -11.46 0.47 -6.98
N THR A 38 -11.34 -0.85 -6.80
CA THR A 38 -10.63 -1.45 -5.67
C THR A 38 -9.28 -1.99 -6.09
N THR A 39 -8.27 -1.73 -5.29
CA THR A 39 -6.94 -2.34 -5.43
C THR A 39 -6.54 -3.03 -4.14
N LYS A 40 -5.94 -4.23 -4.27
CA LYS A 40 -5.47 -5.02 -3.13
C LYS A 40 -4.02 -5.38 -3.29
N TYR A 41 -3.28 -5.31 -2.18
CA TYR A 41 -1.88 -5.67 -2.10
C TYR A 41 -1.65 -6.64 -0.96
N ARG A 42 -0.75 -7.57 -1.22
CA ARG A 42 -0.05 -8.34 -0.20
C ARG A 42 1.35 -7.76 -0.06
N ILE A 43 1.72 -7.37 1.16
CA ILE A 43 3.01 -6.76 1.48
C ILE A 43 3.73 -7.64 2.50
N CYS A 44 4.98 -7.99 2.20
CA CYS A 44 5.83 -8.78 3.08
C CYS A 44 6.77 -7.86 3.86
N GLU A 45 7.11 -8.24 5.09
CA GLU A 45 8.23 -7.62 5.77
C GLU A 45 9.56 -8.00 5.12
N ASP A 46 10.52 -7.11 5.23
CA ASP A 46 11.91 -7.36 4.84
C ASP A 46 12.86 -6.51 5.67
N THR A 47 14.13 -6.42 5.26
CA THR A 47 15.16 -5.67 5.98
C THR A 47 14.90 -4.16 6.08
N ARG A 48 13.93 -3.62 5.33
CA ARG A 48 13.60 -2.19 5.26
C ARG A 48 12.44 -1.81 6.17
N ALA A 49 11.49 -2.71 6.40
CA ALA A 49 10.29 -2.43 7.18
C ALA A 49 9.72 -3.72 7.81
N THR A 50 9.37 -3.63 9.09
CA THR A 50 8.65 -4.71 9.78
C THR A 50 7.15 -4.66 9.45
N ILE A 51 6.42 -5.74 9.72
CA ILE A 51 4.94 -5.76 9.58
C ILE A 51 4.29 -4.57 10.32
N LYS A 52 4.78 -4.26 11.52
CA LYS A 52 4.26 -3.14 12.33
C LYS A 52 4.49 -1.79 11.64
N ASP A 53 5.66 -1.59 11.06
CA ASP A 53 5.99 -0.34 10.36
C ASP A 53 5.11 -0.17 9.12
N ILE A 54 4.95 -1.24 8.33
CA ILE A 54 4.08 -1.25 7.15
C ILE A 54 2.66 -0.88 7.53
N ILE A 55 2.10 -1.52 8.57
CA ILE A 55 0.73 -1.24 9.03
C ILE A 55 0.58 0.22 9.45
N ASN A 56 1.54 0.76 10.21
CA ASN A 56 1.50 2.14 10.68
C ASN A 56 1.61 3.12 9.51
N ASP A 57 2.56 2.91 8.61
CA ASP A 57 2.81 3.75 7.45
C ASP A 57 1.55 3.83 6.56
N PHE A 58 0.97 2.68 6.21
CA PHE A 58 -0.24 2.64 5.39
C PHE A 58 -1.46 3.23 6.10
N ASN A 59 -1.70 2.91 7.37
CA ASN A 59 -2.83 3.50 8.10
C ASN A 59 -2.71 5.02 8.20
N ASN A 60 -1.52 5.55 8.52
CA ASN A 60 -1.32 6.99 8.63
C ASN A 60 -1.43 7.67 7.28
N GLY A 61 -0.79 7.12 6.26
CA GLY A 61 -0.82 7.65 4.89
C GLY A 61 -2.22 7.67 4.30
N LEU A 62 -2.93 6.54 4.33
CA LEU A 62 -4.27 6.42 3.75
C LEU A 62 -5.32 7.24 4.52
N ASN A 63 -5.22 7.31 5.86
CA ASN A 63 -6.09 8.20 6.64
C ASN A 63 -5.88 9.68 6.29
N THR A 64 -4.62 10.08 6.13
CA THR A 64 -4.26 11.46 5.80
C THR A 64 -4.76 11.80 4.39
N ALA A 65 -4.49 10.93 3.42
CA ALA A 65 -4.96 11.11 2.05
C ALA A 65 -6.49 11.20 1.95
N LYS A 66 -7.20 10.33 2.68
CA LYS A 66 -8.67 10.35 2.75
C LYS A 66 -9.23 11.64 3.39
N SER A 67 -8.54 12.23 4.36
CA SER A 67 -9.09 13.32 5.18
C SER A 67 -8.65 14.72 4.77
N SER A 68 -7.52 14.86 4.05
CA SER A 68 -6.84 16.15 3.84
C SER A 68 -6.59 16.52 2.39
N ASP A 69 -7.23 15.82 1.44
CA ASP A 69 -7.00 16.00 0.00
C ASP A 69 -5.50 15.91 -0.37
N ALA A 70 -4.77 15.09 0.40
CA ALA A 70 -3.34 14.93 0.26
C ALA A 70 -3.03 13.72 -0.62
N ASP A 71 -1.96 13.84 -1.38
CA ASP A 71 -1.54 12.83 -2.32
C ASP A 71 -0.98 11.57 -1.64
N PHE A 72 -1.44 10.39 -2.08
CA PHE A 72 -0.88 9.09 -1.72
C PHE A 72 -0.70 8.27 -2.99
N TYR A 73 0.56 7.97 -3.32
CA TYR A 73 0.90 7.38 -4.61
C TYR A 73 1.53 6.01 -4.45
N ILE A 74 1.09 5.05 -5.26
CA ILE A 74 1.69 3.71 -5.33
C ILE A 74 2.19 3.48 -6.76
N ASN A 75 3.48 3.27 -6.90
CA ASN A 75 4.10 2.86 -8.16
C ASN A 75 4.49 1.37 -8.08
N GLU A 76 3.92 0.56 -8.96
CA GLU A 76 4.15 -0.89 -8.99
C GLU A 76 5.36 -1.24 -9.87
N TYR A 77 6.30 -2.02 -9.33
CA TYR A 77 7.37 -2.65 -10.10
C TYR A 77 7.19 -4.17 -10.09
N GLN A 78 6.23 -4.62 -10.90
CA GLN A 78 5.71 -5.99 -10.93
C GLN A 78 6.78 -7.05 -11.28
N GLU A 79 7.80 -6.70 -12.06
CA GLU A 79 8.89 -7.62 -12.43
C GLU A 79 9.70 -8.13 -11.23
N ARG A 80 9.64 -7.42 -10.11
CA ARG A 80 10.41 -7.74 -8.89
C ARG A 80 9.56 -7.80 -7.63
N ASP A 81 8.23 -7.86 -7.76
CA ASP A 81 7.30 -7.83 -6.63
C ASP A 81 7.62 -6.68 -5.64
N TYR A 82 7.79 -5.47 -6.17
CA TYR A 82 7.97 -4.25 -5.37
C TYR A 82 6.87 -3.23 -5.63
N ILE A 83 6.59 -2.44 -4.60
CA ILE A 83 5.87 -1.16 -4.73
C ILE A 83 6.71 -0.04 -4.12
N PHE A 84 6.62 1.14 -4.72
CA PHE A 84 7.14 2.38 -4.16
C PHE A 84 5.94 3.24 -3.76
N VAL A 85 5.86 3.58 -2.49
CA VAL A 85 4.75 4.35 -1.93
C VAL A 85 5.25 5.71 -1.55
N THR A 86 4.70 6.76 -2.17
CA THR A 86 4.90 8.15 -1.76
C THR A 86 3.74 8.55 -0.87
N PHE A 87 4.06 8.87 0.38
CA PHE A 87 3.10 9.24 1.41
C PHE A 87 2.81 10.76 1.38
N PRO A 88 1.70 11.21 2.00
CA PRO A 88 1.33 12.63 2.10
C PRO A 88 2.39 13.57 2.69
N ASN A 89 3.34 13.04 3.48
CA ASN A 89 4.45 13.80 4.03
C ASN A 89 5.62 14.01 3.02
N GLY A 90 5.48 13.50 1.79
CA GLY A 90 6.50 13.54 0.74
C GLY A 90 7.54 12.42 0.83
N GLU A 91 7.51 11.58 1.87
CA GLU A 91 8.42 10.45 2.00
C GLU A 91 8.04 9.35 1.01
N THR A 92 9.05 8.75 0.37
CA THR A 92 8.85 7.59 -0.50
C THR A 92 9.54 6.38 0.08
N LYS A 93 8.79 5.30 0.32
CA LYS A 93 9.31 4.03 0.84
C LYS A 93 9.10 2.91 -0.18
N GLN A 94 10.03 1.96 -0.19
CA GLN A 94 9.92 0.75 -1.00
C GLN A 94 9.48 -0.42 -0.12
N TYR A 95 8.53 -1.21 -0.62
CA TYR A 95 8.08 -2.44 0.02
C TYR A 95 8.13 -3.62 -0.94
N THR A 96 8.42 -4.81 -0.40
CA THR A 96 8.19 -6.08 -1.08
C THR A 96 6.69 -6.36 -1.09
N ALA A 97 6.06 -6.28 -2.26
CA ALA A 97 4.62 -6.38 -2.37
C ALA A 97 4.16 -6.90 -3.74
N LYS A 98 3.00 -7.54 -3.74
CA LYS A 98 2.33 -8.04 -4.93
C LYS A 98 0.85 -7.68 -4.90
N ARG A 99 0.31 -7.31 -6.06
CA ARG A 99 -1.14 -7.07 -6.23
C ARG A 99 -1.90 -8.41 -6.23
N ILE A 100 -3.06 -8.45 -5.56
CA ILE A 100 -3.92 -9.64 -5.40
C ILE A 100 -5.38 -9.37 -5.76
#